data_AF-A0A3S5CNH3-F1
#
_entry.id   AF-A0A3S5CNH3-F1
#
_cell.length_a   1.000
_cell.length_b   1.000
_cell.length_c   1.000
_cell.angle_alpha   90.00
_cell.angle_beta   90.00
_cell.angle_gamma   90.00
#
_symmetry.space_group_name_H-M   'P 1'
#
loop_
_entity.id
_entity.type
_entity.pdbx_description
1 polymer ?
#
loop_
_entity_poly.entity_id
_entity_poly.type
_entity_poly.pdbx_seq_one_letter_code
_entity_poly.pdbx_strand_id
1 'polypeptide(L)'
;MTNVFDPSSFSSSCPIDRIITSTTQASGFTSSLLRADEIAWAIIQRQRELRSVCATNHSTLRRLVQAAKRDMQRQEIQRRLAVADADVIEAYNKLENYRAQRKTPLKRDRDAAWKTLKERKKILKELEVFDTKSP
;
A
#
# COMPACT_ATOMS: atom_id res chain seq x y z
N MET A 1 5.76 18.69 8.24
CA MET A 1 6.97 18.19 7.54
C MET A 1 6.51 17.27 6.41
N THR A 2 6.18 17.83 5.26
CA THR A 2 5.78 17.08 4.06
C THR A 2 6.68 17.55 2.93
N ASN A 3 7.77 16.83 2.69
CA ASN A 3 8.55 17.03 1.48
C ASN A 3 7.78 16.39 0.32
N VAL A 4 7.09 17.25 -0.41
CA VAL A 4 6.57 16.94 -1.75
C VAL A 4 7.78 16.71 -2.64
N PHE A 5 7.95 15.47 -3.07
CA PHE A 5 9.00 15.09 -4.03
C PHE A 5 8.58 15.62 -5.40
N ASP A 6 9.26 16.68 -5.85
CA ASP A 6 9.02 17.35 -7.13
C ASP A 6 9.59 16.50 -8.28
N PRO A 7 8.74 16.02 -9.23
CA PRO A 7 9.18 15.15 -10.32
C PRO A 7 9.77 15.91 -11.51
N SER A 8 9.90 17.24 -11.46
CA SER A 8 10.36 18.06 -12.59
C SER A 8 11.88 18.26 -12.68
N SER A 9 12.66 17.81 -11.69
CA SER A 9 14.11 18.09 -11.60
C SER A 9 15.01 17.14 -12.39
N PHE A 10 14.47 16.12 -13.07
CA PHE A 10 15.27 15.10 -13.80
C PHE A 10 15.14 15.16 -15.32
N SER A 11 14.79 16.34 -15.85
CA SER A 11 14.87 16.62 -17.29
C SER A 11 15.89 17.72 -17.53
N SER A 12 17.10 17.35 -17.93
CA SER A 12 17.86 18.01 -19.01
C SER A 12 19.35 17.65 -18.92
N SER A 13 19.85 17.04 -19.99
CA SER A 13 21.26 16.87 -20.34
C SER A 13 22.12 15.95 -19.47
N CYS A 14 22.14 14.66 -19.82
CA CYS A 14 23.26 13.78 -19.48
C CYS A 14 24.42 14.06 -20.46
N PRO A 15 25.60 14.52 -19.99
CA PRO A 15 26.70 15.00 -20.85
C PRO A 15 27.54 13.89 -21.53
N ILE A 16 26.99 12.69 -21.73
CA ILE A 16 27.77 11.52 -22.16
C ILE A 16 27.83 11.38 -23.70
N ASP A 17 26.94 12.04 -24.46
CA ASP A 17 26.92 11.94 -25.93
C ASP A 17 28.12 12.63 -26.62
N ARG A 18 28.95 13.39 -25.88
CA ARG A 18 30.02 14.22 -26.45
C ARG A 18 31.39 13.52 -26.57
N ILE A 19 31.53 12.28 -26.09
CA ILE A 19 32.85 11.62 -25.98
C ILE A 19 33.20 10.77 -27.21
N ILE A 20 32.25 10.48 -28.12
CA ILE A 20 32.46 9.40 -29.11
C ILE A 20 33.19 9.87 -30.40
N THR A 21 33.40 11.17 -30.63
CA THR A 21 33.93 11.63 -31.93
C THR A 21 35.31 12.31 -31.86
N SER A 22 36.35 11.62 -31.38
CA SER A 22 37.73 11.91 -31.82
C SER A 22 38.67 10.76 -31.47
N THR A 23 39.19 10.03 -32.47
CA THR A 23 40.61 9.63 -32.62
C THR A 23 40.73 8.43 -33.56
N THR A 24 41.20 8.72 -34.76
CA THR A 24 41.66 7.77 -35.78
C THR A 24 43.18 7.63 -35.64
N GLN A 25 43.71 6.41 -35.43
CA GLN A 25 44.84 5.83 -36.22
C GLN A 25 45.36 4.45 -35.73
N ALA A 26 45.40 3.53 -36.70
CA ALA A 26 46.43 2.53 -37.06
C ALA A 26 46.74 1.24 -36.22
N SER A 27 46.24 0.12 -36.74
CA SER A 27 46.87 -1.21 -36.93
C SER A 27 47.15 -2.19 -35.77
N GLY A 28 47.27 -1.74 -34.52
CA GLY A 28 47.02 -2.59 -33.31
C GLY A 28 45.62 -2.35 -32.72
N PHE A 29 44.89 -1.44 -33.35
CA PHE A 29 43.75 -0.70 -32.85
C PHE A 29 42.42 -1.44 -33.05
N THR A 30 42.35 -2.40 -33.97
CA THR A 30 41.09 -3.08 -34.34
C THR A 30 40.62 -4.04 -33.25
N SER A 31 41.52 -4.81 -32.64
CA SER A 31 41.15 -5.74 -31.55
C SER A 31 40.76 -4.98 -30.27
N SER A 32 41.47 -3.90 -29.92
CA SER A 32 41.12 -3.08 -28.76
C SER A 32 39.83 -2.29 -28.96
N LEU A 33 39.57 -1.81 -30.18
CA LEU A 33 38.36 -1.05 -30.52
C LEU A 33 37.13 -1.97 -30.58
N LEU A 34 37.26 -3.16 -31.19
CA LEU A 34 36.20 -4.18 -31.15
C LEU A 34 35.88 -4.61 -29.72
N ARG A 35 36.90 -4.79 -28.87
CA ARG A 35 36.72 -5.07 -27.45
C ARG A 35 36.06 -3.90 -26.71
N ALA A 36 36.40 -2.65 -27.04
CA ALA A 36 35.75 -1.47 -26.46
C ALA A 36 34.27 -1.38 -26.86
N ASP A 37 33.94 -1.70 -28.11
CA ASP A 37 32.57 -1.76 -28.61
C ASP A 37 31.75 -2.90 -27.97
N GLU A 38 32.36 -4.07 -27.77
CA GLU A 38 31.75 -5.19 -27.01
C GLU A 38 31.49 -4.81 -25.56
N ILE A 39 32.44 -4.14 -24.90
CA ILE A 39 32.28 -3.63 -23.53
C ILE A 39 31.16 -2.58 -23.48
N ALA A 40 31.12 -1.65 -24.43
CA ALA A 40 30.07 -0.64 -24.50
C ALA A 40 28.68 -1.28 -24.69
N TRP A 41 28.57 -2.28 -25.57
CA TRP A 41 27.32 -3.00 -25.78
C TRP A 41 26.90 -3.79 -24.54
N ALA A 42 27.83 -4.49 -23.88
CA ALA A 42 27.57 -5.18 -22.63
C ALA A 42 27.09 -4.23 -21.53
N ILE A 43 27.70 -3.03 -21.41
CA ILE A 43 27.26 -1.99 -20.49
C ILE A 43 25.84 -1.54 -20.82
N ILE A 44 25.52 -1.27 -22.10
CA ILE A 44 24.18 -0.86 -22.52
C ILE A 44 23.14 -1.93 -22.20
N GLN A 45 23.44 -3.21 -22.45
CA GLN A 45 22.54 -4.32 -22.12
C GLN A 45 22.30 -4.40 -20.61
N ARG A 46 23.36 -4.35 -19.80
CA ARG A 46 23.22 -4.33 -18.34
C ARG A 46 22.43 -3.12 -17.86
N GLN A 47 22.64 -1.94 -18.42
CA GLN A 47 21.86 -0.75 -18.09
C GLN A 47 20.37 -0.89 -18.48
N ARG A 48 20.05 -1.58 -19.57
CA ARG A 48 18.66 -1.88 -19.96
C ARG A 48 18.02 -2.87 -18.99
N GLU A 49 18.73 -3.94 -18.64
CA GLU A 49 18.27 -4.92 -17.65
C GLU A 49 18.04 -4.27 -16.28
N LEU A 50 19.00 -3.48 -15.79
CA LEU A 50 18.86 -2.75 -14.52
C LEU A 50 17.63 -1.83 -14.54
N ARG A 51 17.40 -1.08 -15.64
CA ARG A 51 16.22 -0.23 -15.76
C ARG A 51 14.91 -1.04 -15.74
N SER A 52 14.88 -2.18 -16.42
CA SER A 52 13.72 -3.08 -16.43
C SER A 52 13.41 -3.63 -15.03
N VAL A 53 14.44 -4.06 -14.31
CA VAL A 53 14.32 -4.55 -12.92
C VAL A 53 13.85 -3.43 -11.99
N CYS A 54 14.43 -2.23 -12.09
CA CYS A 54 14.01 -1.08 -11.31
C CYS A 54 12.53 -0.71 -11.56
N ALA A 55 12.09 -0.71 -12.83
CA ALA A 55 10.70 -0.43 -13.18
C ALA A 55 9.74 -1.49 -12.61
N THR A 56 10.11 -2.76 -12.69
CA THR A 56 9.33 -3.89 -12.15
C THR A 56 9.24 -3.83 -10.63
N ASN A 57 10.37 -3.57 -9.96
CA ASN A 57 10.43 -3.41 -8.51
C ASN A 57 9.56 -2.25 -8.05
N HIS A 58 9.64 -1.10 -8.72
CA HIS A 58 8.85 0.07 -8.38
C HIS A 58 7.35 -0.16 -8.61
N SER A 59 6.97 -0.84 -9.69
CA SER A 59 5.58 -1.25 -9.94
C SER A 59 5.06 -2.19 -8.83
N THR A 60 5.87 -3.18 -8.47
CA THR A 60 5.53 -4.15 -7.41
C THR A 60 5.38 -3.48 -6.06
N LEU A 61 6.30 -2.59 -5.69
CA LEU A 61 6.22 -1.81 -4.45
C LEU A 61 4.94 -0.98 -4.39
N ARG A 62 4.58 -0.27 -5.47
CA ARG A 62 3.32 0.48 -5.52
C ARG A 62 2.10 -0.41 -5.32
N ARG A 63 2.07 -1.58 -5.97
CA ARG A 63 1.00 -2.57 -5.80
C ARG A 63 0.90 -3.07 -4.36
N LEU A 64 2.04 -3.42 -3.75
CA LEU A 64 2.09 -3.89 -2.37
C LEU A 64 1.67 -2.81 -1.37
N VAL A 65 2.11 -1.57 -1.55
CA VAL A 65 1.69 -0.44 -0.72
C VAL A 65 0.19 -0.23 -0.83
N GLN A 66 -0.39 -0.33 -2.03
CA GLN A 66 -1.83 -0.19 -2.22
C GLN A 66 -2.60 -1.35 -1.56
N ALA A 67 -2.09 -2.58 -1.67
CA ALA A 67 -2.66 -3.74 -0.99
C ALA A 67 -2.62 -3.57 0.53
N ALA A 68 -1.46 -3.23 1.09
CA ALA A 68 -1.29 -3.01 2.52
C ALA A 68 -2.22 -1.91 3.06
N LYS A 69 -2.40 -0.81 2.33
CA LYS A 69 -3.35 0.24 2.70
C LYS A 69 -4.79 -0.27 2.76
N ARG A 70 -5.21 -1.13 1.82
CA ARG A 70 -6.54 -1.74 1.87
C ARG A 70 -6.68 -2.71 3.03
N ASP A 71 -5.66 -3.53 3.28
CA ASP A 71 -5.66 -4.48 4.40
C ASP A 71 -5.76 -3.74 5.73
N MET A 72 -5.04 -2.61 5.90
CA MET A 72 -5.16 -1.75 7.07
C MET A 72 -6.57 -1.17 7.22
N GLN A 73 -7.19 -0.70 6.13
CA GLN A 73 -8.58 -0.21 6.18
C GLN A 73 -9.57 -1.32 6.58
N ARG A 74 -9.39 -2.52 6.03
CA ARG A 74 -10.20 -3.69 6.38
C ARG A 74 -10.05 -4.06 7.85
N GLN A 75 -8.81 -4.12 8.33
CA GLN A 75 -8.50 -4.41 9.73
C GLN A 75 -9.10 -3.36 10.67
N GLU A 76 -9.10 -2.08 10.30
CA GLU A 76 -9.73 -1.05 11.14
C GLU A 76 -11.26 -1.23 11.23
N ILE A 77 -11.93 -1.58 10.13
CA ILE A 77 -13.38 -1.89 10.16
C ILE A 77 -13.64 -3.13 11.03
N GLN A 78 -12.81 -4.18 10.91
CA GLN A 78 -12.91 -5.38 11.75
C GLN A 78 -12.65 -5.07 13.23
N ARG A 79 -11.69 -4.20 13.54
CA ARG A 79 -11.40 -3.76 14.91
C ARG A 79 -12.60 -3.00 15.49
N ARG A 80 -13.19 -2.09 14.73
CA ARG A 80 -14.43 -1.38 15.13
C ARG A 80 -15.59 -2.36 15.36
N LEU A 81 -15.72 -3.39 14.53
CA LEU A 81 -16.73 -4.43 14.70
C LEU A 81 -16.50 -5.22 16.00
N ALA A 82 -15.26 -5.62 16.29
CA ALA A 82 -14.92 -6.33 17.51
C ALA A 82 -15.24 -5.51 18.78
N VAL A 83 -15.00 -4.20 18.76
CA VAL A 83 -15.39 -3.30 19.85
C VAL A 83 -16.92 -3.24 19.99
N ALA A 84 -17.66 -3.07 18.88
CA ALA A 84 -19.12 -3.05 18.93
C ALA A 84 -19.71 -4.39 19.41
N ASP A 85 -19.09 -5.52 19.07
CA ASP A 85 -19.48 -6.84 19.55
C ASP A 85 -19.24 -6.98 21.06
N ALA A 86 -18.12 -6.47 21.57
CA ALA A 86 -17.85 -6.40 23.01
C ALA A 86 -18.88 -5.53 23.74
N ASP A 87 -19.24 -4.37 23.18
CA ASP A 87 -20.26 -3.48 23.76
C ASP A 87 -21.64 -4.15 23.82
N VAL A 88 -22.00 -4.98 22.81
CA VAL A 88 -23.26 -5.75 22.81
C VAL A 88 -23.25 -6.78 23.94
N ILE A 89 -22.12 -7.47 24.14
CA ILE A 89 -21.96 -8.44 25.22
C ILE A 89 -22.04 -7.72 26.59
N GLU A 90 -21.41 -6.57 26.75
CA GLU A 90 -21.49 -5.79 27.98
C GLU A 90 -22.91 -5.32 28.28
N ALA A 91 -23.63 -4.81 27.26
CA ALA A 91 -25.02 -4.41 27.39
C ALA A 91 -25.92 -5.61 27.76
N TYR A 92 -25.68 -6.78 27.18
CA TYR A 92 -26.37 -8.01 27.54
C TYR A 92 -26.09 -8.42 28.99
N ASN A 93 -24.82 -8.46 29.40
CA ASN A 93 -24.42 -8.80 30.77
C ASN A 93 -25.03 -7.85 31.81
N LYS A 94 -25.12 -6.55 31.49
CA LYS A 94 -25.82 -5.57 32.34
C LYS A 94 -27.29 -5.93 32.51
N LEU A 95 -28.01 -6.23 31.42
CA LEU A 95 -29.42 -6.63 31.47
C LEU A 95 -29.62 -7.94 32.23
N GLU A 96 -28.73 -8.92 32.06
CA GLU A 96 -28.80 -10.20 32.78
C GLU A 96 -28.53 -10.01 34.28
N ASN A 97 -27.61 -9.11 34.66
CA ASN A 97 -27.38 -8.77 36.07
C ASN A 97 -28.62 -8.11 36.73
N TYR A 98 -29.37 -7.27 36.00
CA TYR A 98 -30.66 -6.74 36.49
C TYR A 98 -31.67 -7.87 36.73
N ARG A 99 -31.74 -8.84 35.80
CA ARG A 99 -32.59 -10.01 35.92
C ARG A 99 -32.22 -10.87 37.13
N ALA A 100 -30.92 -11.13 37.32
CA ALA A 100 -30.40 -11.87 38.47
C ALA A 100 -30.71 -11.18 39.81
N GLN A 101 -30.65 -9.84 39.83
CA GLN A 101 -31.01 -9.03 41.01
C GLN A 101 -32.53 -8.81 41.19
N ARG A 102 -33.38 -9.43 40.34
CA ARG A 102 -34.84 -9.23 40.30
C ARG A 102 -35.27 -7.75 40.19
N LYS A 103 -34.41 -6.90 39.64
CA LYS A 103 -34.68 -5.48 39.41
C LYS A 103 -35.20 -5.28 38.00
N THR A 104 -36.19 -4.39 37.83
CA THR A 104 -36.70 -4.03 36.51
C THR A 104 -35.60 -3.29 35.73
N PRO A 105 -35.21 -3.74 34.52
CA PRO A 105 -34.21 -3.05 33.71
C PRO A 105 -34.67 -1.64 33.36
N LEU A 106 -33.79 -0.65 33.55
CA LEU A 106 -34.12 0.75 33.32
C LEU A 106 -34.33 1.00 31.82
N LYS A 107 -35.28 1.89 31.47
CA LYS A 107 -35.56 2.24 30.06
C LYS A 107 -34.28 2.70 29.32
N ARG A 108 -33.42 3.45 30.03
CA ARG A 108 -32.12 3.91 29.52
C ARG A 108 -31.19 2.77 29.10
N ASP A 109 -31.17 1.66 29.84
CA ASP A 109 -30.28 0.52 29.57
C ASP A 109 -30.79 -0.32 28.39
N ARG A 110 -32.13 -0.42 28.24
CA ARG A 110 -32.74 -1.02 27.05
C ARG A 110 -32.47 -0.21 25.79
N ASP A 111 -32.60 1.11 25.88
CA ASP A 111 -32.30 2.02 24.77
C ASP A 111 -30.80 1.98 24.41
N ALA A 112 -29.92 1.85 25.41
CA ALA A 112 -28.49 1.66 25.20
C ALA A 112 -28.20 0.35 24.44
N ALA A 113 -28.72 -0.79 24.90
CA ALA A 113 -28.54 -2.08 24.22
C ALA A 113 -29.08 -2.05 22.78
N TRP A 114 -30.22 -1.39 22.55
CA TRP A 114 -30.79 -1.23 21.21
C TRP A 114 -29.90 -0.38 20.30
N LYS A 115 -29.29 0.68 20.85
CA LYS A 115 -28.32 1.51 20.12
C LYS A 115 -27.08 0.71 19.72
N THR A 116 -26.53 -0.10 20.63
CA THR A 116 -25.35 -0.94 20.35
C THR A 116 -25.62 -1.97 19.26
N LEU A 117 -26.81 -2.59 19.26
CA LEU A 117 -27.23 -3.52 18.20
C LEU A 117 -27.35 -2.85 16.83
N LYS A 118 -27.84 -1.60 16.78
CA LYS A 118 -27.89 -0.82 15.53
C LYS A 118 -26.50 -0.46 15.03
N GLU A 119 -25.60 -0.06 15.92
CA GLU A 119 -24.22 0.29 15.56
C GLU A 119 -23.46 -0.92 15.00
N ARG A 120 -23.59 -2.09 15.64
CA ARG A 120 -23.05 -3.36 15.12
C ARG A 120 -23.54 -3.64 13.69
N LYS A 121 -24.85 -3.55 13.45
CA LYS A 121 -25.45 -3.76 12.12
C LYS A 121 -24.93 -2.76 11.08
N LYS A 122 -24.69 -1.51 11.49
CA LYS A 122 -24.13 -0.48 10.61
C LYS A 122 -22.70 -0.82 10.21
N ILE A 123 -21.86 -1.21 11.17
CA ILE A 123 -20.47 -1.58 10.90
C ILE A 123 -20.39 -2.85 10.02
N LEU A 124 -21.27 -3.83 10.23
CA LEU A 124 -21.37 -5.01 9.36
C LEU A 124 -21.68 -4.63 7.91
N LYS A 125 -22.63 -3.72 7.69
CA LYS A 125 -22.92 -3.19 6.34
C LYS A 125 -21.74 -2.42 5.77
N GLU A 126 -21.02 -1.63 6.57
CA GLU A 126 -19.79 -0.95 6.14
C GLU A 126 -18.73 -1.96 5.67
N LEU A 127 -18.58 -3.09 6.37
CA LEU A 127 -17.66 -4.17 6.00
C LEU A 127 -18.09 -4.88 4.70
N GLU A 128 -19.38 -5.24 4.57
CA GLU A 128 -19.92 -5.84 3.34
C GLU A 128 -19.75 -4.92 2.12
N VAL A 129 -19.98 -3.62 2.29
CA VAL A 129 -19.77 -2.62 1.23
C VAL A 129 -18.29 -2.46 0.90
N PHE A 130 -17.39 -2.56 1.89
CA PHE A 130 -15.95 -2.51 1.64
C PHE A 130 -15.47 -3.74 0.86
N ASP A 131 -16.00 -4.92 1.20
CA ASP A 131 -15.65 -6.19 0.55
C ASP A 131 -16.22 -6.30 -0.86
N THR A 132 -17.44 -5.83 -1.09
CA THR A 132 -18.07 -5.80 -2.43
C THR A 132 -17.44 -4.80 -3.38
N LYS A 133 -16.75 -3.77 -2.86
CA LYS A 133 -15.98 -2.79 -3.66
C LYS A 133 -14.57 -3.28 -4.02
N SER A 134 -14.24 -4.54 -3.74
CA SER A 134 -12.99 -5.13 -4.21
C SER A 134 -12.99 -5.17 -5.74
N PRO A 135 -12.02 -4.54 -6.43
CA PRO A 135 -11.90 -4.60 -7.89
C PRO A 135 -11.47 -5.98 -8.38
#